data_AF-A0A4P9WAU2-F1
#
_entry.id   AF-A0A4P9WAU2-F1
#
_cell.length_a   1.000
_cell.length_b   1.000
_cell.length_c   1.000
_cell.angle_alpha   90.00
_cell.angle_beta   90.00
_cell.angle_gamma   90.00
#
_symmetry.space_group_name_H-M   'P 1'
#
loop_
_entity.id
_entity.type
_entity.pdbx_description
1 polymer ?
#
loop_
_entity_poly.entity_id
_entity_poly.type
_entity_poly.pdbx_seq_one_letter_code
_entity_poly.pdbx_strand_id
1 'polypeptide(L)'
;MEYKGASHEASRAATLEKARTKMLADFQQQKDQIAKDKTVSIGQDKFVGQNDWVDDELKRQTIGLVALEDFQKIRENLDKKRQEEIDKGVTALYVEWQTKQKRKKKKEKVKLSFGMDDEGNGDDDAATSLPKKVKKDPTVDTSFLPDKEREAVEQQERDSLKAEWLASQEKIKTEKILITYSYWDGSGHRKQVECKKGDTVGQFLENCRQQWHQLRGVNVDNMMYIKEDLIVPH
;
A
#
# COMPACT_ATOMS: atom_id res chain seq x y z
N MET A 1 31.69 82.68 38.62
CA MET A 1 30.47 81.94 38.23
C MET A 1 30.95 80.63 37.62
N GLU A 2 31.16 79.59 38.43
CA GLU A 2 31.77 78.33 37.96
C GLU A 2 30.68 77.30 37.62
N TYR A 3 30.73 76.80 36.39
CA TYR A 3 29.77 75.86 35.82
C TYR A 3 30.07 74.42 36.29
N LYS A 4 29.29 73.90 37.24
CA LYS A 4 29.41 72.53 37.79
C LYS A 4 28.59 71.46 37.02
N GLY A 5 28.28 71.67 35.74
CA GLY A 5 27.42 70.78 34.94
C GLY A 5 28.11 69.54 34.34
N ALA A 6 29.44 69.60 34.12
CA ALA A 6 30.14 68.64 33.25
C ALA A 6 30.17 67.18 33.78
N SER A 7 30.24 66.98 35.09
CA SER A 7 30.35 65.63 35.68
C SER A 7 29.02 64.86 35.67
N HIS A 8 27.90 65.55 35.93
CA HIS A 8 26.57 64.94 35.92
C HIS A 8 26.10 64.63 34.49
N GLU A 9 26.44 65.50 33.51
CA GLU A 9 26.20 65.25 32.09
C GLU A 9 27.03 64.06 31.56
N ALA A 10 28.29 63.92 31.97
CA ALA A 10 29.13 62.78 31.58
C ALA A 10 28.58 61.44 32.10
N SER A 11 28.07 61.38 33.33
CA SER A 11 27.44 60.18 33.89
C SER A 11 26.14 59.81 33.15
N ARG A 12 25.33 60.82 32.79
CA ARG A 12 24.12 60.65 31.98
C ARG A 12 24.43 60.19 30.55
N ALA A 13 25.49 60.72 29.94
CA ALA A 13 25.95 60.30 28.62
C ALA A 13 26.40 58.84 28.63
N ALA A 14 27.18 58.43 29.63
CA ALA A 14 27.64 57.05 29.77
C ALA A 14 26.48 56.05 29.99
N THR A 15 25.45 56.43 30.73
CA THR A 15 24.24 55.60 30.91
C THR A 15 23.43 55.48 29.62
N LEU A 16 23.29 56.56 28.85
CA LEU A 16 22.61 56.54 27.55
C LEU A 16 23.39 55.73 26.51
N GLU A 17 24.73 55.79 26.53
CA GLU A 17 25.58 54.99 25.65
C GLU A 17 25.49 53.50 26.00
N LYS A 18 25.50 53.16 27.29
CA LYS A 18 25.27 51.78 27.75
C LYS A 18 23.88 51.26 27.40
N ALA A 19 22.86 52.12 27.42
CA ALA A 19 21.51 51.75 26.98
C ALA A 19 21.46 51.50 25.46
N ARG A 20 22.17 52.31 24.66
CA ARG A 20 22.27 52.14 23.21
C ARG A 20 23.01 50.86 22.82
N THR A 21 24.13 50.55 23.47
CA THR A 21 24.89 49.32 23.19
C THR A 21 24.09 48.07 23.56
N LYS A 22 23.37 48.10 24.69
CA LYS A 22 22.45 47.02 25.07
C LYS A 22 21.33 46.83 24.04
N MET A 23 20.68 47.92 23.62
CA MET A 23 19.62 47.86 22.60
C MET A 23 20.12 47.32 21.27
N LEU A 24 21.34 47.68 20.85
CA LEU A 24 21.95 47.16 19.63
C LEU A 24 22.26 45.66 19.73
N ALA A 25 22.77 45.21 20.88
CA ALA A 25 23.05 43.81 21.14
C ALA A 25 21.76 42.95 21.14
N ASP A 26 20.70 43.44 21.80
CA ASP A 26 19.39 42.78 21.82
C ASP A 26 18.80 42.69 20.39
N PHE A 27 18.96 43.75 19.58
CA PHE A 27 18.53 43.77 18.19
C PHE A 27 19.31 42.78 17.31
N GLN A 28 20.62 42.66 17.53
CA GLN A 28 21.47 41.68 16.84
C GLN A 28 21.01 40.25 17.17
N GLN A 29 20.75 39.96 18.45
CA GLN A 29 20.25 38.64 18.90
C GLN A 29 18.88 38.30 18.30
N GLN A 30 17.96 39.27 18.23
CA GLN A 30 16.67 39.08 17.56
C GLN A 30 16.83 38.80 16.07
N LYS A 31 17.72 39.51 15.38
CA LYS A 31 18.02 39.23 13.97
C LYS A 31 18.59 37.83 13.77
N ASP A 32 19.49 37.39 14.64
CA ASP A 32 20.08 36.05 14.56
C ASP A 32 19.05 34.96 14.89
N GLN A 33 18.12 35.20 15.81
CA GLN A 33 16.98 34.31 16.07
C GLN A 33 16.05 34.22 14.85
N ILE A 34 15.65 35.36 14.26
CA ILE A 34 14.79 35.38 13.07
C ILE A 34 15.49 34.69 11.89
N ALA A 35 16.81 34.86 11.73
CA ALA A 35 17.58 34.18 10.71
C ALA A 35 17.60 32.66 10.93
N LYS A 36 17.78 32.19 12.17
CA LYS A 36 17.69 30.75 12.52
C LYS A 36 16.28 30.19 12.29
N ASP A 37 15.25 30.91 12.69
CA ASP A 37 13.85 30.50 12.51
C ASP A 37 13.45 30.48 11.02
N LYS A 38 14.00 31.39 10.21
CA LYS A 38 13.81 31.41 8.75
C LYS A 38 14.51 30.24 8.05
N THR A 39 15.55 29.66 8.67
CA THR A 39 16.19 28.42 8.19
C THR A 39 15.49 27.15 8.67
N VAL A 40 14.38 27.25 9.41
CA VAL A 40 13.44 26.15 9.53
C VAL A 40 12.88 25.92 8.12
N SER A 41 13.53 25.01 7.40
CA SER A 41 13.00 24.42 6.19
C SER A 41 11.59 23.96 6.53
N ILE A 42 10.59 24.71 6.06
CA ILE A 42 9.23 24.20 5.94
C ILE A 42 9.38 23.10 4.89
N GLY A 43 9.80 21.92 5.35
CA GLY A 43 10.05 20.78 4.50
C GLY A 43 8.79 20.54 3.67
N GLN A 44 8.98 20.07 2.45
CA GLN A 44 7.88 19.64 1.58
C GLN A 44 6.94 18.64 2.30
N ASP A 45 7.40 18.04 3.41
CA ASP A 45 6.64 17.25 4.39
C ASP A 45 5.46 17.97 5.08
N LYS A 46 5.42 19.30 5.14
CA LYS A 46 4.26 20.03 5.70
C LYS A 46 3.16 20.27 4.67
N PHE A 47 3.48 20.09 3.40
CA PHE A 47 2.54 20.11 2.28
C PHE A 47 2.59 18.75 1.58
N VAL A 48 2.31 17.68 2.33
CA VAL A 48 1.90 16.44 1.69
C VAL A 48 0.56 16.77 1.03
N GLY A 49 0.57 16.96 -0.29
CA GLY A 49 -0.65 16.88 -1.06
C GLY A 49 -1.28 15.54 -0.70
N GLN A 50 -2.40 15.58 0.03
CA GLN A 50 -3.10 14.42 0.51
C GLN A 50 -3.76 13.74 -0.70
N ASN A 51 -2.94 13.14 -1.57
CA ASN A 51 -3.36 12.09 -2.47
C ASN A 51 -3.59 10.89 -1.56
N ASP A 52 -4.71 10.90 -0.84
CA ASP A 52 -5.16 9.74 -0.09
C ASP A 52 -5.45 8.68 -1.14
N TRP A 53 -4.46 7.80 -1.37
CA TRP A 53 -4.56 6.64 -2.27
C TRP A 53 -5.86 5.86 -2.02
N VAL A 54 -6.29 5.82 -0.76
CA VAL A 54 -7.57 5.25 -0.30
C VAL A 54 -8.79 5.95 -0.92
N ASP A 55 -8.82 7.28 -0.96
CA ASP A 55 -9.96 8.04 -1.48
C ASP A 55 -10.05 7.97 -3.00
N ASP A 56 -8.91 7.95 -3.70
CA ASP A 56 -8.86 7.75 -5.15
C ASP A 56 -9.31 6.34 -5.53
N GLU A 57 -8.89 5.32 -4.78
CA GLU A 57 -9.32 3.93 -5.00
C GLU A 57 -10.81 3.74 -4.67
N LEU A 58 -11.29 4.36 -3.58
CA LEU A 58 -12.71 4.35 -3.23
C LEU A 58 -13.55 4.97 -4.35
N LYS A 59 -13.15 6.14 -4.88
CA LYS A 59 -13.84 6.76 -6.03
C LYS A 59 -13.84 5.84 -7.23
N ARG A 60 -12.69 5.27 -7.62
CA ARG A 60 -12.59 4.35 -8.77
C ARG A 60 -13.53 3.15 -8.65
N GLN A 61 -13.61 2.56 -7.46
CA GLN A 61 -14.45 1.38 -7.21
C GLN A 61 -15.94 1.73 -7.04
N THR A 62 -16.28 2.99 -6.81
CA THR A 62 -17.66 3.43 -6.53
C THR A 62 -18.29 4.28 -7.64
N ILE A 63 -17.66 4.37 -8.81
CA ILE A 63 -18.25 5.01 -10.00
C ILE A 63 -19.42 4.14 -10.51
N GLY A 64 -20.63 4.69 -10.45
CA GLY A 64 -21.86 4.05 -10.97
C GLY A 64 -22.92 3.83 -9.90
N LEU A 65 -23.91 2.99 -10.20
CA LEU A 65 -24.95 2.61 -9.23
C LEU A 65 -24.40 1.49 -8.33
N VAL A 66 -24.05 1.83 -7.09
CA VAL A 66 -23.50 0.88 -6.10
C VAL A 66 -24.46 0.75 -4.93
N ALA A 67 -24.72 -0.49 -4.50
CA ALA A 67 -25.53 -0.74 -3.31
C ALA A 67 -24.82 -0.25 -2.04
N LEU A 68 -25.59 0.23 -1.06
CA LEU A 68 -25.03 0.77 0.19
C LEU A 68 -24.13 -0.24 0.91
N GLU A 69 -24.53 -1.52 0.91
CA GLU A 69 -23.77 -2.61 1.53
C GLU A 69 -22.40 -2.81 0.89
N ASP A 70 -22.33 -2.71 -0.45
CA ASP A 70 -21.09 -2.88 -1.18
C ASP A 70 -20.17 -1.68 -0.99
N PHE A 71 -20.72 -0.47 -0.94
CA PHE A 71 -19.95 0.74 -0.61
C PHE A 71 -19.32 0.66 0.79
N GLN A 72 -20.08 0.20 1.80
CA GLN A 72 -19.58 0.03 3.16
C GLN A 72 -18.46 -1.02 3.23
N LYS A 73 -18.61 -2.16 2.55
CA LYS A 73 -17.57 -3.19 2.48
C LYS A 73 -16.31 -2.69 1.79
N ILE A 74 -16.44 -1.96 0.66
CA ILE A 74 -15.31 -1.39 -0.06
C ILE A 74 -14.54 -0.41 0.84
N ARG A 75 -15.26 0.48 1.53
CA ARG A 75 -14.70 1.44 2.47
C ARG A 75 -13.92 0.74 3.59
N GLU A 76 -14.54 -0.24 4.25
CA GLU A 76 -13.92 -0.99 5.37
C GLU A 76 -12.65 -1.72 4.93
N ASN A 77 -12.68 -2.36 3.75
CA ASN A 77 -11.53 -3.05 3.19
C ASN A 77 -10.36 -2.11 2.89
N LEU A 78 -10.64 -0.93 2.34
CA LEU A 78 -9.59 0.07 2.05
C LEU A 78 -9.00 0.66 3.34
N ASP A 79 -9.84 0.92 4.35
CA ASP A 79 -9.38 1.38 5.66
C ASP A 79 -8.53 0.33 6.37
N LYS A 80 -8.92 -0.95 6.31
CA LYS A 80 -8.13 -2.07 6.83
C LYS A 80 -6.77 -2.19 6.13
N LYS A 81 -6.75 -2.08 4.80
CA LYS A 81 -5.51 -2.14 4.02
C LYS A 81 -4.56 -0.98 4.36
N ARG A 82 -5.10 0.23 4.57
CA ARG A 82 -4.34 1.38 5.07
C ARG A 82 -3.72 1.11 6.44
N GLN A 83 -4.48 0.53 7.36
CA GLN A 83 -3.99 0.16 8.70
C GLN A 83 -2.87 -0.88 8.62
N GLU A 84 -3.04 -1.94 7.81
CA GLU A 84 -2.01 -2.95 7.62
C GLU A 84 -0.71 -2.38 7.04
N GLU A 85 -0.80 -1.41 6.12
CA GLU A 85 0.38 -0.72 5.57
C GLU A 85 1.08 0.15 6.63
N ILE A 86 0.31 0.86 7.46
CA ILE A 86 0.85 1.62 8.60
C ILE A 86 1.56 0.67 9.57
N ASP A 87 0.91 -0.44 9.95
CA ASP A 87 1.47 -1.42 10.87
C ASP A 87 2.74 -2.06 10.31
N LYS A 88 2.77 -2.40 9.01
CA LYS A 88 3.98 -2.87 8.32
C LYS A 88 5.08 -1.81 8.35
N GLY A 89 4.75 -0.55 8.10
CA GLY A 89 5.70 0.57 8.18
C GLY A 89 6.28 0.76 9.58
N VAL A 90 5.45 0.74 10.61
CA VAL A 90 5.86 0.82 12.02
C VAL A 90 6.75 -0.36 12.39
N THR A 91 6.38 -1.56 11.98
CA THR A 91 7.16 -2.78 12.24
C THR A 91 8.52 -2.72 11.55
N ALA A 92 8.57 -2.27 10.29
CA ALA A 92 9.81 -2.10 9.54
C ALA A 92 10.74 -1.06 10.20
N LEU A 93 10.20 0.08 10.62
CA LEU A 93 10.94 1.12 11.34
C LEU A 93 11.50 0.60 12.68
N TYR A 94 10.72 -0.20 13.41
CA TYR A 94 11.15 -0.81 14.66
C TYR A 94 12.32 -1.79 14.46
N VAL A 95 12.25 -2.62 13.43
CA VAL A 95 13.33 -3.55 13.06
C VAL A 95 14.59 -2.76 12.67
N GLU A 96 14.45 -1.74 11.83
CA GLU A 96 15.58 -0.91 11.39
C GLU A 96 16.27 -0.22 12.59
N TRP A 97 15.48 0.31 13.53
CA TRP A 97 15.99 0.90 14.77
C TRP A 97 16.80 -0.11 15.60
N GLN A 98 16.29 -1.34 15.78
CA GLN A 98 17.02 -2.39 16.51
C GLN A 98 18.34 -2.77 15.84
N THR A 99 18.37 -2.88 14.50
CA THR A 99 19.62 -3.20 13.78
C THR A 99 20.68 -2.10 13.93
N LYS A 100 20.26 -0.82 13.91
CA LYS A 100 21.15 0.33 14.16
C LYS A 100 21.73 0.30 15.57
N GLN A 101 20.93 -0.03 16.59
CA GLN A 101 21.40 -0.17 17.98
C GLN A 101 22.43 -1.31 18.14
N LYS A 102 22.18 -2.48 17.53
CA LYS A 102 23.13 -3.61 17.55
C LYS A 102 24.47 -3.27 16.87
N ARG A 103 24.43 -2.53 15.75
CA ARG A 103 25.66 -2.07 15.04
C ARG A 103 26.46 -1.05 15.84
N LYS A 104 25.81 -0.19 16.63
CA LYS A 104 26.49 0.75 17.55
C LYS A 104 27.22 0.00 18.68
N LYS A 105 26.56 -0.95 19.34
CA LYS A 105 27.17 -1.77 20.41
C LYS A 105 28.35 -2.62 19.93
N LYS A 106 28.31 -3.14 18.70
CA LYS A 106 29.42 -3.93 18.12
C LYS A 106 30.65 -3.07 17.81
N LYS A 107 30.48 -1.77 17.52
CA LYS A 107 31.60 -0.84 17.26
C LYS A 107 32.31 -0.38 18.53
N GLU A 108 31.61 -0.31 19.66
CA GLU A 108 32.23 -0.03 20.97
C GLU A 108 33.07 -1.19 21.49
N LYS A 109 32.64 -2.45 21.25
CA LYS A 109 33.37 -3.65 21.70
C LYS A 109 34.70 -3.92 20.99
N VAL A 110 35.06 -3.20 19.93
CA VAL A 110 36.27 -3.48 19.11
C VAL A 110 37.46 -2.55 19.47
N LYS A 111 37.37 -1.80 20.57
CA LYS A 111 38.52 -1.07 21.12
C LYS A 111 39.00 -1.73 22.41
N LEU A 112 40.17 -2.39 22.33
CA LEU A 112 41.05 -2.89 23.42
C LEU A 112 40.97 -4.39 23.74
N SER A 113 41.99 -5.15 23.28
CA SER A 113 42.78 -6.06 24.15
C SER A 113 44.13 -6.42 23.49
N PHE A 114 45.20 -5.85 24.04
CA PHE A 114 46.58 -6.36 24.01
C PHE A 114 46.75 -7.14 25.33
N GLY A 115 47.38 -8.33 25.31
CA GLY A 115 47.80 -9.11 26.48
C GLY A 115 47.17 -10.51 26.52
N MET A 116 47.88 -11.59 26.17
CA MET A 116 48.91 -12.32 26.94
C MET A 116 48.25 -13.39 27.83
N ASP A 117 48.44 -14.65 27.41
CA ASP A 117 48.68 -15.83 28.26
C ASP A 117 47.55 -16.34 29.18
N ASP A 118 47.13 -17.59 28.95
CA ASP A 118 47.17 -18.70 29.92
C ASP A 118 46.06 -19.72 29.65
N GLU A 119 46.46 -20.99 29.54
CA GLU A 119 45.61 -22.17 29.44
C GLU A 119 44.85 -22.36 30.76
N GLY A 120 43.53 -22.58 30.71
CA GLY A 120 42.74 -22.78 31.92
C GLY A 120 41.43 -23.53 31.68
N ASN A 121 41.48 -24.84 31.88
CA ASN A 121 40.37 -25.77 32.03
C ASN A 121 39.36 -25.32 33.11
N GLY A 122 38.05 -25.46 32.85
CA GLY A 122 36.99 -25.17 33.82
C GLY A 122 35.59 -25.47 33.30
N ASP A 123 35.07 -26.63 33.69
CA ASP A 123 33.69 -27.14 33.62
C ASP A 123 32.67 -26.11 34.15
N ASP A 124 31.52 -25.92 33.47
CA ASP A 124 30.19 -25.80 34.11
C ASP A 124 29.04 -25.55 33.12
N ASP A 125 27.93 -26.19 33.45
CA ASP A 125 26.59 -26.23 32.86
C ASP A 125 26.01 -24.89 32.34
N ALA A 126 25.42 -24.94 31.14
CA ALA A 126 24.41 -23.95 30.70
C ALA A 126 23.39 -24.58 29.75
N ALA A 127 22.46 -25.34 30.33
CA ALA A 127 21.22 -25.78 29.71
C ALA A 127 20.46 -24.61 29.04
N THR A 128 20.45 -24.59 27.71
CA THR A 128 19.56 -23.76 26.89
C THR A 128 18.12 -24.25 27.05
N SER A 129 17.42 -23.76 28.07
CA SER A 129 15.97 -23.93 28.22
C SER A 129 15.24 -23.01 27.23
N LEU A 130 14.83 -23.56 26.09
CA LEU A 130 13.77 -22.96 25.27
C LEU A 130 12.50 -22.86 26.13
N PRO A 131 11.82 -21.70 26.20
CA PRO A 131 10.58 -21.60 26.95
C PRO A 131 9.54 -22.52 26.30
N LYS A 132 9.23 -23.64 26.97
CA LYS A 132 8.09 -24.49 26.63
C LYS A 132 6.86 -23.61 26.74
N LYS A 133 6.25 -23.30 25.59
CA LYS A 133 4.96 -22.59 25.51
C LYS A 133 4.02 -23.21 26.53
N VAL A 134 3.49 -22.38 27.45
CA VAL A 134 2.50 -22.80 28.44
C VAL A 134 1.31 -23.36 27.66
N LYS A 135 1.19 -24.69 27.61
CA LYS A 135 0.06 -25.36 26.99
C LYS A 135 -1.04 -25.41 28.04
N LYS A 136 -2.14 -24.72 27.78
CA LYS A 136 -3.40 -24.92 28.51
C LYS A 136 -3.91 -26.34 28.20
N ASP A 137 -4.72 -26.90 29.10
CA ASP A 137 -5.25 -28.26 28.97
C ASP A 137 -5.90 -28.48 27.59
N PRO A 138 -5.53 -29.54 26.85
CA PRO A 138 -5.96 -29.77 25.47
C PRO A 138 -7.44 -30.20 25.36
N THR A 139 -8.10 -30.45 26.48
CA THR A 139 -9.52 -30.85 26.57
C THR A 139 -10.47 -29.66 26.70
N VAL A 140 -9.93 -28.46 26.93
CA VAL A 140 -10.72 -27.24 27.05
C VAL A 140 -10.97 -26.68 25.65
N ASP A 141 -12.24 -26.48 25.30
CA ASP A 141 -12.63 -25.85 24.04
C ASP A 141 -12.08 -24.41 23.97
N THR A 142 -11.18 -24.17 23.03
CA THR A 142 -10.55 -22.87 22.78
C THR A 142 -11.07 -22.19 21.51
N SER A 143 -12.15 -22.71 20.91
CA SER A 143 -12.76 -22.16 19.68
C SER A 143 -13.24 -20.71 19.81
N PHE A 144 -13.52 -20.25 21.04
CA PHE A 144 -13.94 -18.88 21.33
C PHE A 144 -12.76 -17.88 21.45
N LEU A 145 -11.52 -18.36 21.56
CA LEU A 145 -10.36 -17.48 21.56
C LEU A 145 -9.94 -17.16 20.12
N PRO A 146 -9.57 -15.90 19.81
CA PRO A 146 -8.92 -15.55 18.55
C PRO A 146 -7.66 -16.40 18.36
N ASP A 147 -7.70 -17.30 17.39
CA ASP A 147 -6.64 -18.24 17.08
C ASP A 147 -6.17 -17.99 15.66
N LYS A 148 -5.01 -17.32 15.55
CA LYS A 148 -4.41 -16.92 14.28
C LYS A 148 -4.08 -18.12 13.39
N GLU A 149 -3.76 -19.28 13.96
CA GLU A 149 -3.47 -20.48 13.16
C GLU A 149 -4.77 -21.05 12.58
N ARG A 150 -5.86 -21.08 13.37
CA ARG A 150 -7.18 -21.52 12.89
C ARG A 150 -7.76 -20.59 11.82
N GLU A 151 -7.70 -19.28 12.04
CA GLU A 151 -8.14 -18.28 11.06
C GLU A 151 -7.34 -18.38 9.77
N ALA A 152 -6.03 -18.65 9.84
CA ALA A 152 -5.19 -18.83 8.66
C ALA A 152 -5.55 -20.10 7.87
N VAL A 153 -5.90 -21.19 8.55
CA VAL A 153 -6.37 -22.43 7.90
C VAL A 153 -7.72 -22.20 7.22
N GLU A 154 -8.69 -21.58 7.90
CA GLU A 154 -9.99 -21.24 7.31
C GLU A 154 -9.84 -20.30 6.11
N GLN A 155 -8.90 -19.35 6.18
CA GLN A 155 -8.59 -18.46 5.07
C GLN A 155 -7.99 -19.23 3.89
N GLN A 156 -7.06 -20.14 4.12
CA GLN A 156 -6.50 -21.01 3.08
C GLN A 156 -7.57 -21.89 2.43
N GLU A 157 -8.49 -22.44 3.22
CA GLU A 157 -9.63 -23.22 2.72
C GLU A 157 -10.55 -22.36 1.85
N ARG A 158 -10.90 -21.14 2.32
CA ARG A 158 -11.69 -20.19 1.53
C ARG A 158 -11.01 -19.80 0.23
N ASP A 159 -9.71 -19.55 0.26
CA ASP A 159 -8.96 -19.16 -0.94
C ASP A 159 -8.80 -20.33 -1.91
N SER A 160 -8.64 -21.55 -1.41
CA SER A 160 -8.64 -22.78 -2.22
C SER A 160 -10.00 -23.00 -2.91
N LEU A 161 -11.10 -22.89 -2.16
CA LEU A 161 -12.46 -23.01 -2.72
C LEU A 161 -12.76 -21.94 -3.77
N LYS A 162 -12.31 -20.69 -3.56
CA LYS A 162 -12.42 -19.64 -4.58
C LYS A 162 -11.62 -19.99 -5.83
N ALA A 163 -10.40 -20.50 -5.68
CA ALA A 163 -9.56 -20.90 -6.80
C ALA A 163 -10.20 -22.06 -7.59
N GLU A 164 -10.73 -23.08 -6.90
CA GLU A 164 -11.46 -24.18 -7.53
C GLU A 164 -12.73 -23.71 -8.24
N TRP A 165 -13.46 -22.77 -7.65
CA TRP A 165 -14.64 -22.18 -8.26
C TRP A 165 -14.27 -21.40 -9.54
N LEU A 166 -13.24 -20.55 -9.49
CA LEU A 166 -12.74 -19.81 -10.64
C LEU A 166 -12.23 -20.74 -11.76
N ALA A 167 -11.47 -21.76 -11.40
CA ALA A 167 -10.99 -22.76 -12.36
C ALA A 167 -12.16 -23.52 -13.01
N SER A 168 -13.19 -23.85 -12.22
CA SER A 168 -14.40 -24.49 -12.73
C SER A 168 -15.18 -23.56 -13.67
N GLN A 169 -15.28 -22.27 -13.35
CA GLN A 169 -15.88 -21.27 -14.23
C GLN A 169 -15.10 -21.11 -15.53
N GLU A 170 -13.77 -21.06 -15.46
CA GLU A 170 -12.90 -20.96 -16.63
C GLU A 170 -13.03 -22.19 -17.52
N LYS A 171 -13.11 -23.39 -16.92
CA LYS A 171 -13.34 -24.65 -17.66
C LYS A 171 -14.68 -24.64 -18.40
N ILE A 172 -15.76 -24.18 -17.75
CA ILE A 172 -17.08 -24.06 -18.39
C ILE A 172 -17.05 -23.03 -19.53
N LYS A 173 -16.37 -21.89 -19.35
CA LYS A 173 -16.26 -20.85 -20.38
C LYS A 173 -15.40 -21.29 -21.57
N THR A 174 -14.37 -22.10 -21.33
CA THR A 174 -13.44 -22.57 -22.36
C THR A 174 -13.93 -23.80 -23.11
N GLU A 175 -15.02 -24.42 -22.64
CA GLU A 175 -15.68 -25.52 -23.34
C GLU A 175 -16.07 -25.10 -24.76
N LYS A 176 -15.61 -25.89 -25.73
CA LYS A 176 -15.84 -25.64 -27.15
C LYS A 176 -17.20 -26.19 -27.54
N ILE A 177 -17.99 -25.36 -28.20
CA ILE A 177 -19.34 -25.67 -28.66
C ILE A 177 -19.43 -25.48 -30.17
N LEU A 178 -20.19 -26.35 -30.81
CA LEU A 178 -20.50 -26.24 -32.23
C LEU A 178 -21.81 -25.48 -32.39
N ILE A 179 -21.71 -24.24 -32.86
CA ILE A 179 -22.88 -23.39 -33.10
C ILE A 179 -23.26 -23.54 -34.56
N THR A 180 -24.51 -23.95 -34.79
CA THR A 180 -25.08 -23.95 -36.13
C THR A 180 -25.69 -22.59 -36.39
N TYR A 181 -25.27 -21.93 -37.47
CA TYR A 181 -25.74 -20.60 -37.84
C TYR A 181 -26.23 -20.58 -39.28
N SER A 182 -27.01 -19.56 -39.62
CA SER A 182 -27.43 -19.28 -40.99
C SER A 182 -26.97 -17.89 -41.37
N TYR A 183 -26.23 -17.80 -42.48
CA TYR A 183 -25.91 -16.54 -43.16
C TYR A 183 -27.03 -16.22 -44.17
N TRP A 184 -27.36 -14.94 -44.30
CA TRP A 184 -28.42 -14.47 -45.19
C TRP A 184 -27.90 -13.32 -46.06
N ASP A 185 -27.87 -13.54 -47.38
CA ASP A 185 -27.49 -12.57 -48.40
C ASP A 185 -28.58 -12.40 -49.48
N GLY A 186 -29.80 -12.84 -49.16
CA GLY A 186 -30.90 -13.04 -50.11
C GLY A 186 -31.20 -14.53 -50.35
N SER A 187 -30.26 -15.41 -50.01
CA SER A 187 -30.46 -16.85 -49.89
C SER A 187 -29.94 -17.35 -48.53
N GLY A 188 -30.55 -18.41 -48.00
CA GLY A 188 -30.20 -18.96 -46.68
C GLY A 188 -29.06 -19.96 -46.77
N HIS A 189 -27.94 -19.66 -46.10
CA HIS A 189 -26.75 -20.52 -46.06
C HIS A 189 -26.45 -21.01 -44.65
N ARG A 190 -26.73 -22.28 -44.37
CA ARG A 190 -26.49 -22.89 -43.05
C ARG A 190 -25.09 -23.49 -42.96
N LYS A 191 -24.35 -23.14 -41.91
CA LYS A 191 -23.04 -23.71 -41.57
C LYS A 191 -22.88 -23.92 -40.07
N GLN A 192 -21.80 -24.60 -39.70
CA GLN A 192 -21.41 -24.80 -38.30
C GLN A 192 -20.06 -24.14 -38.06
N VAL A 193 -19.90 -23.55 -36.89
CA VAL A 193 -18.64 -22.95 -36.42
C VAL A 193 -18.35 -23.43 -35.00
N GLU A 194 -17.08 -23.70 -34.73
CA GLU A 194 -16.59 -24.05 -33.40
C GLU A 194 -16.20 -22.76 -32.66
N CYS A 195 -16.85 -22.49 -31.53
CA CYS A 195 -16.61 -21.33 -30.67
C CYS A 195 -16.56 -21.79 -29.21
N LYS A 196 -15.90 -21.04 -28.32
CA LYS A 196 -15.97 -21.33 -26.88
C LYS A 196 -17.20 -20.65 -26.27
N LYS A 197 -17.72 -21.21 -25.19
CA LYS A 197 -18.89 -20.65 -24.48
C LYS A 197 -18.66 -19.21 -23.97
N GLY A 198 -17.41 -18.86 -23.67
CA GLY A 198 -17.01 -17.52 -23.21
C GLY A 198 -16.64 -16.54 -24.32
N ASP A 199 -16.66 -16.95 -25.60
CA ASP A 199 -16.30 -16.06 -26.70
C ASP A 199 -17.38 -15.00 -26.94
N THR A 200 -16.97 -13.79 -27.33
CA THR A 200 -17.93 -12.71 -27.63
C THR A 200 -18.63 -12.97 -28.96
N VAL A 201 -19.77 -12.32 -29.19
CA VAL A 201 -20.49 -12.40 -30.48
C VAL A 201 -19.59 -11.91 -31.62
N GLY A 202 -18.75 -10.91 -31.39
CA GLY A 202 -17.77 -10.44 -32.38
C GLY A 202 -16.76 -11.51 -32.79
N GLN A 203 -16.23 -12.31 -31.83
CA GLN A 203 -15.34 -13.43 -32.13
C GLN A 203 -16.05 -14.54 -32.91
N PHE A 204 -17.31 -14.81 -32.57
CA PHE A 204 -18.16 -15.73 -33.35
C PHE A 204 -18.36 -15.25 -34.79
N LEU A 205 -18.65 -13.96 -34.99
CA LEU A 205 -18.82 -13.36 -36.32
C LEU A 205 -17.52 -13.37 -37.12
N GLU A 206 -16.37 -13.13 -36.48
CA GLU A 206 -15.05 -13.23 -37.12
C GLU A 206 -14.74 -14.68 -37.57
N ASN A 207 -15.06 -15.68 -36.73
CA ASN A 207 -14.92 -17.08 -37.14
C ASN A 207 -15.86 -17.44 -38.31
N CYS A 208 -17.09 -16.90 -38.32
CA CYS A 208 -18.01 -17.05 -39.46
C CYS A 208 -17.46 -16.40 -40.73
N ARG A 209 -16.90 -15.17 -40.63
CA ARG A 209 -16.30 -14.42 -41.72
C ARG A 209 -15.18 -15.21 -42.42
N GLN A 210 -14.33 -15.90 -41.65
CA GLN A 210 -13.24 -16.71 -42.22
C GLN A 210 -13.72 -17.88 -43.07
N GLN A 211 -14.92 -18.43 -42.79
CA GLN A 211 -15.51 -19.54 -43.55
C GLN A 211 -16.04 -19.13 -44.93
N TRP A 212 -16.18 -17.83 -45.21
CA TRP A 212 -16.73 -17.31 -46.45
C TRP A 212 -15.75 -16.30 -47.08
N HIS A 213 -15.19 -16.66 -48.23
CA HIS A 213 -14.26 -15.78 -48.95
C HIS A 213 -14.88 -14.43 -49.33
N GLN A 214 -16.20 -14.37 -49.52
CA GLN A 214 -16.93 -13.15 -49.89
C GLN A 214 -17.01 -12.13 -48.73
N LEU A 215 -17.00 -12.61 -47.48
CA LEU A 215 -17.09 -11.75 -46.30
C LEU A 215 -15.73 -11.27 -45.80
N ARG A 216 -14.61 -11.74 -46.38
CA ARG A 216 -13.26 -11.32 -45.96
C ARG A 216 -13.03 -9.81 -46.09
N GLY A 217 -13.72 -9.12 -47.00
CA GLY A 217 -13.62 -7.67 -47.15
C GLY A 217 -14.48 -6.86 -46.18
N VAL A 218 -15.42 -7.50 -45.46
CA VAL A 218 -16.38 -6.86 -44.56
C VAL A 218 -15.83 -6.91 -43.13
N ASN A 219 -15.99 -5.82 -42.40
CA ASN A 219 -15.60 -5.74 -40.99
C ASN A 219 -16.70 -6.33 -40.09
N VAL A 220 -16.31 -6.86 -38.93
CA VAL A 220 -17.26 -7.46 -37.97
C VAL A 220 -18.30 -6.44 -37.52
N ASP A 221 -17.91 -5.19 -37.33
CA ASP A 221 -18.80 -4.05 -36.98
C ASP A 221 -19.97 -3.85 -37.96
N ASN A 222 -19.82 -4.28 -39.21
CA ASN A 222 -20.86 -4.17 -40.24
C ASN A 222 -21.75 -5.43 -40.30
N MET A 223 -21.50 -6.43 -39.46
CA MET A 223 -22.27 -7.67 -39.39
C MET A 223 -23.22 -7.62 -38.21
N MET A 224 -24.41 -8.19 -38.37
CA MET A 224 -25.39 -8.28 -37.28
C MET A 224 -25.64 -9.74 -36.95
N TYR A 225 -25.67 -10.04 -35.65
CA TYR A 225 -26.11 -11.33 -35.15
C TYR A 225 -27.59 -11.24 -34.76
N ILE A 226 -28.40 -12.11 -35.36
CA ILE A 226 -29.82 -12.22 -35.11
C ILE A 226 -30.07 -13.59 -34.50
N LYS A 227 -30.57 -13.61 -33.26
CA LYS A 227 -31.02 -14.82 -32.58
C LYS A 227 -32.52 -14.77 -32.47
N GLU A 228 -33.20 -15.61 -33.26
CA GLU A 228 -34.67 -15.59 -33.35
C GLU A 228 -35.14 -14.19 -33.73
N ASP A 229 -35.79 -13.47 -32.82
CA ASP A 229 -36.29 -12.11 -33.05
C ASP A 229 -35.42 -11.02 -32.38
N LEU A 230 -34.29 -11.39 -31.76
CA LEU A 230 -33.41 -10.47 -31.05
C LEU A 230 -32.13 -10.19 -31.84
N ILE A 231 -31.88 -8.91 -32.11
CA ILE A 231 -30.59 -8.43 -32.60
C ILE A 231 -29.67 -8.24 -31.39
N VAL A 232 -28.56 -8.96 -31.36
CA VAL A 232 -27.57 -8.82 -30.29
C VAL A 232 -26.42 -7.96 -30.80
N PRO A 233 -26.14 -6.80 -30.18
CA PRO A 233 -24.97 -6.01 -30.49
C PRO A 233 -23.71 -6.77 -30.05
N HIS A 234 -22.60 -6.50 -30.73
CA HIS A 234 -21.32 -7.17 -30.51
C HIS A 234 -20.22 -6.19 -30.12
#